data_AF-P34047-F1
#
_entry.id   AF-P34047-F1
#
_cell.length_a   1.000
_cell.length_b   1.000
_cell.length_c   1.000
_cell.angle_alpha   90.00
_cell.angle_beta   90.00
_cell.angle_gamma   90.00
#
_symmetry.space_group_name_H-M   'P 1'
#
loop_
_entity.id
_entity.type
_entity.pdbx_description
1 polymer ?
#
loop_
_entity_poly.entity_id
_entity_poly.type
_entity_poly.pdbx_seq_one_letter_code
_entity_poly.pdbx_strand_id
1 'polypeptide(L)'
;MELSSASAILSHSSSAAQLLRPKLGFIDLLPRRAMIVSSPSSSLPRFLRMESQSQLRQSISCSASSSSSMALGRIGEVKRVTKETNVSVKINLDGTGVADSSSGIPFLDHMLDQLASHGLFDVHVRATGDVHIDDHHTNEDIALAIGTALLKALGERKGINRFGDFTAPLDEALIHVSLDLSGRPYLGYNLEIPTQRVGTYDTQLVEHFFQSLVNTSGMTLHIRQLAGENSHHIIEATFKAFARALRQATETDPRRGGTIPSSKGVLSRS
;
A
#
# COMPACT_ATOMS: atom_id res chain seq x y z
N MET A 1 16.55 40.87 32.38
CA MET A 1 15.18 41.09 31.91
C MET A 1 14.87 39.93 30.98
N GLU A 2 14.34 38.79 31.44
CA GLU A 2 13.10 38.58 32.21
C GLU A 2 11.83 38.77 31.33
N LEU A 3 10.82 37.90 31.39
CA LEU A 3 10.69 36.68 32.21
C LEU A 3 9.84 35.61 31.50
N SER A 4 10.07 34.36 31.91
CA SER A 4 9.27 33.18 31.56
C SER A 4 7.87 33.23 32.17
N SER A 5 6.91 32.57 31.53
CA SER A 5 5.81 31.93 32.26
C SER A 5 5.40 30.62 31.57
N ALA A 6 5.20 29.58 32.37
CA ALA A 6 4.69 28.28 31.95
C ALA A 6 3.53 27.89 32.86
N SER A 7 2.59 27.08 32.35
CA SER A 7 1.52 26.49 33.14
C SER A 7 1.45 24.99 32.89
N ALA A 8 1.48 24.23 33.98
CA ALA A 8 1.29 22.78 33.99
C ALA A 8 0.00 22.47 34.75
N ILE A 9 -0.80 21.53 34.24
CA ILE A 9 -2.00 21.03 34.90
C ILE A 9 -1.99 19.50 34.89
N LEU A 10 -2.24 18.97 36.09
CA LEU A 10 -2.75 17.66 36.50
C LEU A 10 -3.32 16.73 35.40
N SER A 11 -3.39 15.40 35.55
CA SER A 11 -2.74 14.33 36.35
C SER A 11 -3.70 13.12 36.29
N HIS A 12 -3.21 11.88 36.42
CA HIS A 12 -3.81 10.77 37.20
C HIS A 12 -3.21 9.42 36.77
N SER A 13 -2.90 8.57 37.74
CA SER A 13 -2.42 7.20 37.57
C SER A 13 -3.56 6.19 37.67
N SER A 14 -3.52 5.10 36.89
CA SER A 14 -4.30 3.90 37.22
C SER A 14 -3.62 2.60 36.80
N SER A 15 -3.94 1.55 37.57
CA SER A 15 -3.40 0.18 37.62
C SER A 15 -2.97 -0.48 36.31
N ALA A 16 -1.91 -1.28 36.40
CA ALA A 16 -1.61 -2.34 35.43
C ALA A 16 -2.69 -3.44 35.45
N ALA A 17 -2.82 -4.16 34.33
CA ALA A 17 -3.60 -5.39 34.22
C ALA A 17 -2.81 -6.42 33.39
N GLN A 18 -2.36 -7.51 34.02
CA GLN A 18 -1.63 -8.59 33.34
C GLN A 18 -2.62 -9.55 32.66
N LEU A 19 -2.53 -9.69 31.34
CA LEU A 19 -3.31 -10.65 30.57
C LEU A 19 -2.46 -11.87 30.18
N LEU A 20 -2.70 -12.97 30.87
CA LEU A 20 -2.08 -14.28 30.61
C LEU A 20 -2.57 -14.84 29.26
N ARG A 21 -1.64 -15.23 28.38
CA ARG A 21 -1.93 -16.08 27.21
C ARG A 21 -1.64 -17.55 27.55
N PRO A 22 -2.58 -18.50 27.33
CA PRO A 22 -2.31 -19.92 27.52
C PRO A 22 -1.47 -20.48 26.37
N LYS A 23 -0.51 -21.36 26.69
CA LYS A 23 0.13 -22.24 25.70
C LYS A 23 -0.71 -23.50 25.52
N LEU A 24 -1.08 -23.83 24.28
CA LEU A 24 -1.59 -25.16 23.92
C LEU A 24 -0.46 -25.97 23.28
N GLY A 25 -0.31 -27.22 23.71
CA GLY A 25 0.79 -28.10 23.32
C GLY A 25 0.47 -28.97 22.10
N PHE A 26 1.52 -29.30 21.35
CA PHE A 26 1.50 -30.29 20.27
C PHE A 26 1.42 -31.72 20.84
N ILE A 27 0.63 -32.60 20.22
CA ILE A 27 0.71 -34.06 20.43
C ILE A 27 0.49 -34.75 19.07
N ASP A 28 1.57 -35.23 18.46
CA ASP A 28 1.52 -36.14 17.31
C ASP A 28 1.36 -37.59 17.78
N LEU A 29 0.48 -38.35 17.13
CA LEU A 29 0.35 -39.80 17.31
C LEU A 29 0.11 -40.49 15.95
N LEU A 30 0.98 -41.44 15.62
CA LEU A 30 1.11 -42.06 14.30
C LEU A 30 0.14 -43.24 14.05
N PRO A 31 -0.10 -43.63 12.78
CA PRO A 31 -1.32 -44.36 12.37
C PRO A 31 -1.21 -45.91 12.40
N ARG A 32 -2.35 -46.57 12.14
CA ARG A 32 -2.46 -48.01 11.80
C ARG A 32 -3.14 -48.23 10.44
N ARG A 33 -3.16 -49.48 9.96
CA ARG A 33 -3.06 -49.86 8.53
C ARG A 33 -4.06 -50.97 8.13
N ALA A 34 -4.33 -51.09 6.81
CA ALA A 34 -5.10 -52.17 6.12
C ALA A 34 -6.64 -52.11 6.31
N MET A 35 -7.49 -52.58 5.38
CA MET A 35 -7.37 -53.68 4.41
C MET A 35 -7.75 -53.36 2.94
N ILE A 36 -7.70 -54.38 2.07
CA ILE A 36 -7.87 -54.37 0.61
C ILE A 36 -9.13 -55.16 0.22
N VAL A 37 -9.86 -54.73 -0.82
CA VAL A 37 -10.79 -55.56 -1.62
C VAL A 37 -10.61 -55.21 -3.09
N SER A 38 -10.67 -56.21 -3.99
CA SER A 38 -10.40 -56.04 -5.43
C SER A 38 -11.10 -57.09 -6.31
N SER A 39 -11.80 -56.66 -7.38
CA SER A 39 -12.14 -57.51 -8.55
C SER A 39 -12.69 -56.67 -9.73
N PRO A 40 -12.65 -57.15 -11.00
CA PRO A 40 -12.69 -56.28 -12.19
C PRO A 40 -13.75 -56.65 -13.28
N SER A 41 -13.60 -56.06 -14.48
CA SER A 41 -14.42 -56.21 -15.71
C SER A 41 -15.78 -55.47 -15.69
N SER A 42 -16.34 -54.90 -16.76
CA SER A 42 -15.97 -54.73 -18.20
C SER A 42 -16.65 -53.41 -18.73
N SER A 43 -16.72 -52.98 -20.01
CA SER A 43 -16.42 -53.53 -21.36
C SER A 43 -16.22 -52.40 -22.41
N LEU A 44 -16.01 -52.77 -23.68
CA LEU A 44 -16.02 -51.97 -24.93
C LEU A 44 -16.60 -52.88 -26.07
N PRO A 45 -16.84 -52.48 -27.35
CA PRO A 45 -16.52 -51.22 -28.05
C PRO A 45 -17.58 -50.69 -29.10
N ARG A 46 -17.15 -49.67 -29.89
CA ARG A 46 -17.44 -49.38 -31.33
C ARG A 46 -18.74 -48.65 -31.82
N PHE A 47 -18.44 -47.61 -32.63
CA PHE A 47 -19.07 -47.16 -33.90
C PHE A 47 -20.52 -46.61 -33.92
N LEU A 48 -20.65 -45.36 -34.39
CA LEU A 48 -21.27 -45.08 -35.71
C LEU A 48 -20.79 -43.73 -36.29
N ARG A 49 -21.09 -43.48 -37.57
CA ARG A 49 -20.59 -42.37 -38.43
C ARG A 49 -21.77 -41.65 -39.08
N MET A 50 -21.75 -40.32 -39.10
CA MET A 50 -22.57 -39.49 -39.99
C MET A 50 -21.78 -38.27 -40.48
N GLU A 51 -22.21 -37.70 -41.61
CA GLU A 51 -21.38 -36.84 -42.46
C GLU A 51 -22.12 -35.59 -42.91
N SER A 52 -21.37 -34.50 -43.16
CA SER A 52 -21.81 -33.25 -43.81
C SER A 52 -22.87 -32.45 -43.04
N GLN A 53 -22.81 -31.11 -42.98
CA GLN A 53 -22.89 -30.23 -44.14
C GLN A 53 -22.04 -28.97 -43.99
N SER A 54 -21.54 -28.48 -45.13
CA SER A 54 -20.86 -27.20 -45.27
C SER A 54 -21.84 -26.08 -45.61
N GLN A 55 -21.80 -24.96 -44.88
CA GLN A 55 -22.28 -23.68 -45.41
C GLN A 55 -21.29 -22.55 -45.12
N LEU A 56 -20.91 -21.83 -46.18
CA LEU A 56 -20.15 -20.58 -46.12
C LEU A 56 -21.01 -19.49 -45.48
N ARG A 57 -20.47 -18.78 -44.47
CA ARG A 57 -20.83 -17.38 -44.21
C ARG A 57 -19.60 -16.52 -43.91
N GLN A 58 -19.16 -15.83 -44.96
CA GLN A 58 -18.55 -14.50 -44.99
C GLN A 58 -17.78 -14.04 -43.74
N SER A 59 -16.47 -13.99 -43.86
CA SER A 59 -15.58 -13.22 -43.00
C SER A 59 -15.91 -11.72 -43.05
N ILE A 60 -16.32 -11.13 -41.93
CA ILE A 60 -16.37 -9.68 -41.76
C ILE A 60 -15.03 -9.23 -41.15
N SER A 61 -14.11 -8.78 -41.99
CA SER A 61 -12.82 -8.22 -41.58
C SER A 61 -12.98 -6.74 -41.19
N CYS A 62 -13.55 -6.48 -40.01
CA CYS A 62 -13.53 -5.13 -39.43
C CYS A 62 -12.11 -4.81 -38.93
N SER A 63 -11.33 -4.10 -39.75
CA SER A 63 -10.04 -3.53 -39.38
C SER A 63 -10.25 -2.38 -38.38
N ALA A 64 -10.47 -2.71 -37.11
CA ALA A 64 -10.63 -1.76 -36.02
C ALA A 64 -9.29 -1.08 -35.70
N SER A 65 -8.93 -0.06 -36.47
CA SER A 65 -7.84 0.87 -36.17
C SER A 65 -8.24 1.78 -35.01
N SER A 66 -8.39 1.20 -33.81
CA SER A 66 -8.62 1.95 -32.59
C SER A 66 -7.38 2.78 -32.29
N SER A 67 -7.41 4.05 -32.65
CA SER A 67 -6.41 5.03 -32.23
C SER A 67 -6.31 5.01 -30.71
N SER A 68 -5.18 4.54 -30.18
CA SER A 68 -4.90 4.66 -28.75
C SER A 68 -4.74 6.14 -28.42
N SER A 69 -5.81 6.75 -27.93
CA SER A 69 -5.70 7.98 -27.17
C SER A 69 -4.91 7.64 -25.92
N MET A 70 -3.61 8.00 -25.91
CA MET A 70 -2.77 7.94 -24.72
C MET A 70 -3.48 8.71 -23.61
N ALA A 71 -4.15 7.99 -22.71
CA ALA A 71 -4.86 8.60 -21.60
C ALA A 71 -3.82 9.34 -20.75
N LEU A 72 -4.03 10.64 -20.53
CA LEU A 72 -3.15 11.39 -19.64
C LEU A 72 -3.29 10.77 -18.25
N GLY A 73 -2.23 10.11 -17.78
CA GLY A 73 -2.19 9.45 -16.49
C GLY A 73 -2.51 10.44 -15.37
N ARG A 74 -3.13 9.94 -14.30
CA ARG A 74 -3.48 10.72 -13.11
C ARG A 74 -2.20 11.11 -12.36
N ILE A 75 -1.65 12.26 -12.76
CA ILE A 75 -0.40 12.80 -12.26
C ILE A 75 -0.67 13.88 -11.20
N GLY A 76 0.08 13.83 -10.10
CA GLY A 76 0.11 14.85 -9.07
C GLY A 76 1.52 15.36 -8.85
N GLU A 77 1.70 16.69 -8.95
CA GLU A 77 3.00 17.34 -8.78
C GLU A 77 2.96 18.36 -7.62
N VAL A 78 4.01 18.35 -6.79
CA VAL A 78 4.14 19.21 -5.61
C VAL A 78 5.58 19.69 -5.49
N LYS A 79 5.75 20.98 -5.23
CA LYS A 79 6.99 21.56 -4.70
C LYS A 79 6.69 22.24 -3.37
N ARG A 80 7.50 21.97 -2.36
CA ARG A 80 7.38 22.48 -0.99
C ARG A 80 8.75 22.98 -0.53
N VAL A 81 8.81 24.15 0.08
CA VAL A 81 10.06 24.78 0.53
C VAL A 81 9.82 25.45 1.88
N THR A 82 10.67 25.18 2.86
CA THR A 82 10.67 25.82 4.19
C THR A 82 12.08 26.36 4.50
N LYS A 83 12.48 26.40 5.77
CA LYS A 83 13.87 26.69 6.18
C LYS A 83 14.66 25.40 6.40
N GLU A 84 13.98 24.33 6.75
CA GLU A 84 14.51 22.99 6.98
C GLU A 84 14.72 22.24 5.65
N THR A 85 13.74 22.30 4.73
CA THR A 85 13.74 21.47 3.51
C THR A 85 13.35 22.19 2.22
N ASN A 86 13.73 21.59 1.09
CA ASN A 86 13.25 21.89 -0.26
C ASN A 86 12.96 20.56 -0.96
N VAL A 87 11.69 20.28 -1.20
CA VAL A 87 11.15 18.99 -1.65
C VAL A 87 10.36 19.18 -2.95
N SER A 88 10.60 18.32 -3.92
CA SER A 88 9.86 18.23 -5.18
C SER A 88 9.44 16.78 -5.43
N VAL A 89 8.14 16.57 -5.65
CA VAL A 89 7.53 15.24 -5.83
C VAL A 89 6.62 15.25 -7.06
N LYS A 90 6.72 14.19 -7.86
CA LYS A 90 5.77 13.85 -8.94
C LYS A 90 5.38 12.38 -8.83
N ILE A 91 4.08 12.13 -8.73
CA ILE A 91 3.50 10.77 -8.70
C ILE A 91 2.58 10.61 -9.91
N ASN A 92 2.73 9.52 -10.66
CA ASN A 92 1.71 9.04 -11.61
C ASN A 92 0.99 7.83 -11.03
N LEU A 93 -0.34 7.90 -10.87
CA LEU A 93 -1.15 6.76 -10.40
C LEU A 93 -1.41 5.72 -11.50
N ASP A 94 -1.34 6.12 -12.77
CA ASP A 94 -1.51 5.25 -13.94
C ASP A 94 -0.13 5.01 -14.58
N GLY A 95 0.82 4.57 -13.75
CA GLY A 95 2.22 4.44 -14.10
C GLY A 95 2.64 3.05 -14.58
N THR A 96 3.95 2.88 -14.64
CA THR A 96 4.63 1.63 -15.00
C THR A 96 5.53 1.09 -13.89
N GLY A 97 5.69 1.84 -12.81
CA GLY A 97 6.59 1.49 -11.70
C GLY A 97 7.97 2.14 -11.80
N VAL A 98 8.12 3.27 -12.52
CA VAL A 98 9.39 3.99 -12.60
C VAL A 98 9.74 4.58 -11.24
N ALA A 99 10.82 4.09 -10.64
CA ALA A 99 11.39 4.62 -9.43
C ALA A 99 12.51 5.62 -9.74
N ASP A 100 12.42 6.83 -9.16
CA ASP A 100 13.40 7.90 -9.33
C ASP A 100 13.44 8.75 -8.04
N SER A 101 13.89 8.14 -6.95
CA SER A 101 13.95 8.77 -5.62
C SER A 101 15.37 9.21 -5.27
N SER A 102 15.49 10.43 -4.73
CA SER A 102 16.73 10.96 -4.14
C SER A 102 16.35 11.94 -3.04
N SER A 103 16.20 11.42 -1.83
CA SER A 103 15.78 12.15 -0.63
C SER A 103 16.95 12.69 0.19
N GLY A 104 18.14 12.07 0.04
CA GLY A 104 19.26 12.22 0.97
C GLY A 104 19.24 11.20 2.11
N ILE A 105 18.18 10.37 2.21
CA ILE A 105 18.00 9.31 3.21
C ILE A 105 17.96 7.97 2.45
N PRO A 106 19.10 7.26 2.27
CA PRO A 106 19.18 6.13 1.33
C PRO A 106 18.22 4.96 1.62
N PHE A 107 17.84 4.74 2.88
CA PHE A 107 16.86 3.72 3.21
C PHE A 107 15.43 4.13 2.83
N LEU A 108 15.09 5.42 2.95
CA LEU A 108 13.79 5.95 2.51
C LEU A 108 13.68 5.90 0.98
N ASP A 109 14.76 6.19 0.25
CA ASP A 109 14.80 6.02 -1.21
C ASP A 109 14.48 4.57 -1.61
N HIS A 110 15.13 3.58 -1.00
CA HIS A 110 14.83 2.16 -1.20
C HIS A 110 13.37 1.77 -0.84
N MET A 111 12.76 2.41 0.17
CA MET A 111 11.34 2.21 0.49
C MET A 111 10.39 2.83 -0.56
N LEU A 112 10.76 3.99 -1.12
CA LEU A 112 10.01 4.63 -2.22
C LEU A 112 10.11 3.82 -3.52
N ASP A 113 11.24 3.15 -3.75
CA ASP A 113 11.41 2.21 -4.87
C ASP A 113 10.47 1.00 -4.74
N GLN A 114 10.15 0.55 -3.52
CA GLN A 114 9.12 -0.48 -3.29
C GLN A 114 7.71 0.03 -3.61
N LEU A 115 7.43 1.30 -3.27
CA LEU A 115 6.16 1.96 -3.57
C LEU A 115 5.92 2.05 -5.08
N ALA A 116 6.93 2.44 -5.86
CA ALA A 116 6.89 2.38 -7.32
C ALA A 116 6.72 0.96 -7.84
N SER A 117 7.65 0.06 -7.50
CA SER A 117 7.77 -1.28 -8.08
C SER A 117 6.54 -2.17 -7.83
N HIS A 118 5.92 -2.08 -6.66
CA HIS A 118 4.76 -2.90 -6.30
C HIS A 118 3.41 -2.20 -6.49
N GLY A 119 3.41 -0.86 -6.50
CA GLY A 119 2.22 -0.06 -6.83
C GLY A 119 1.99 0.10 -8.34
N LEU A 120 3.03 -0.05 -9.16
CA LEU A 120 3.12 0.45 -10.54
C LEU A 120 2.93 1.97 -10.65
N PHE A 121 3.30 2.70 -9.59
CA PHE A 121 3.33 4.16 -9.62
C PHE A 121 4.66 4.63 -10.22
N ASP A 122 4.64 5.68 -11.04
CA ASP A 122 5.88 6.38 -11.37
C ASP A 122 6.13 7.40 -10.25
N VAL A 123 7.22 7.22 -9.50
CA VAL A 123 7.54 7.94 -8.26
C VAL A 123 8.85 8.70 -8.46
N HIS A 124 8.74 10.02 -8.66
CA HIS A 124 9.89 10.91 -8.70
C HIS A 124 9.93 11.75 -7.43
N VAL A 125 11.03 11.64 -6.67
CA VAL A 125 11.28 12.42 -5.45
C VAL A 125 12.65 13.06 -5.50
N ARG A 126 12.72 14.36 -5.23
CA ARG A 126 13.96 15.09 -4.95
C ARG A 126 13.78 15.86 -3.65
N ALA A 127 14.67 15.66 -2.70
CA ALA A 127 14.74 16.49 -1.51
C ALA A 127 16.18 16.94 -1.21
N THR A 128 16.28 18.13 -0.63
CA THR A 128 17.46 18.57 0.12
C THR A 128 16.95 19.13 1.44
N GLY A 129 17.53 18.70 2.55
CA GLY A 129 17.14 19.18 3.88
C GLY A 129 18.27 19.09 4.89
N ASP A 130 17.94 19.39 6.14
CA ASP A 130 18.84 19.52 7.28
C ASP A 130 19.25 18.19 7.93
N VAL A 131 19.52 17.16 7.11
CA VAL A 131 19.97 15.79 7.50
C VAL A 131 21.27 15.71 8.32
N HIS A 132 21.88 16.87 8.62
CA HIS A 132 23.02 17.01 9.53
C HIS A 132 22.59 17.33 10.98
N ILE A 133 21.31 17.62 11.20
CA ILE A 133 20.64 17.69 12.49
C ILE A 133 20.07 16.30 12.78
N ASP A 134 19.06 15.88 12.00
CA ASP A 134 18.57 14.51 11.89
C ASP A 134 17.76 14.31 10.59
N ASP A 135 17.27 13.09 10.35
CA ASP A 135 16.47 12.73 9.18
C ASP A 135 15.00 13.25 9.24
N HIS A 136 14.57 13.87 10.36
CA HIS A 136 13.14 14.03 10.71
C HIS A 136 12.39 14.95 9.75
N HIS A 137 12.82 16.21 9.61
CA HIS A 137 12.13 17.18 8.75
C HIS A 137 12.13 16.73 7.29
N THR A 138 13.25 16.14 6.83
CA THR A 138 13.38 15.62 5.47
C THR A 138 12.40 14.48 5.21
N ASN A 139 12.28 13.51 6.13
CA ASN A 139 11.31 12.43 6.03
C ASN A 139 9.84 12.94 6.09
N GLU A 140 9.52 13.82 7.04
CA GLU A 140 8.17 14.41 7.16
C GLU A 140 7.80 15.16 5.87
N ASP A 141 8.65 16.05 5.39
CA ASP A 141 8.31 16.96 4.31
C ASP A 141 8.18 16.24 2.96
N ILE A 142 8.91 15.13 2.77
CA ILE A 142 8.69 14.18 1.68
C ILE A 142 7.30 13.53 1.83
N ALA A 143 6.94 13.03 3.00
CA ALA A 143 5.62 12.42 3.23
C ALA A 143 4.46 13.41 3.00
N LEU A 144 4.59 14.65 3.49
CA LEU A 144 3.63 15.74 3.26
C LEU A 144 3.49 16.09 1.77
N ALA A 145 4.60 16.08 1.02
CA ALA A 145 4.61 16.33 -0.42
C ALA A 145 4.00 15.16 -1.21
N ILE A 146 4.33 13.91 -0.87
CA ILE A 146 3.75 12.69 -1.46
C ILE A 146 2.25 12.62 -1.21
N GLY A 147 1.78 12.80 0.02
CA GLY A 147 0.35 12.77 0.32
C GLY A 147 -0.41 13.89 -0.39
N THR A 148 0.19 15.08 -0.53
CA THR A 148 -0.38 16.17 -1.34
C THR A 148 -0.38 15.86 -2.84
N ALA A 149 0.63 15.15 -3.36
CA ALA A 149 0.69 14.70 -4.75
C ALA A 149 -0.41 13.65 -5.03
N LEU A 150 -0.56 12.65 -4.15
CA LEU A 150 -1.65 11.67 -4.19
C LEU A 150 -3.02 12.35 -4.18
N LEU A 151 -3.23 13.37 -3.33
CA LEU A 151 -4.47 14.15 -3.29
C LEU A 151 -4.79 14.83 -4.65
N LYS A 152 -3.78 15.43 -5.30
CA LYS A 152 -3.95 16.06 -6.61
C LYS A 152 -4.25 15.02 -7.70
N ALA A 153 -3.47 13.94 -7.75
CA ALA A 153 -3.63 12.87 -8.74
C ALA A 153 -5.00 12.19 -8.65
N LEU A 154 -5.52 12.01 -7.44
CA LEU A 154 -6.85 11.42 -7.20
C LEU A 154 -8.02 12.30 -7.67
N GLY A 155 -7.84 13.62 -7.76
CA GLY A 155 -8.89 14.57 -8.11
C GLY A 155 -10.18 14.34 -7.33
N GLU A 156 -11.29 14.21 -8.05
CA GLU A 156 -12.64 13.98 -7.49
C GLU A 156 -12.88 12.56 -6.94
N ARG A 157 -11.92 11.64 -7.01
CA ARG A 157 -12.05 10.24 -6.52
C ARG A 157 -13.22 9.47 -7.13
N LYS A 158 -13.66 9.87 -8.33
CA LYS A 158 -14.72 9.23 -9.11
C LYS A 158 -14.21 7.96 -9.80
N GLY A 159 -15.07 6.94 -9.93
CA GLY A 159 -14.78 5.71 -10.67
C GLY A 159 -13.76 4.73 -10.06
N ILE A 160 -13.01 5.12 -9.02
CA ILE A 160 -12.01 4.26 -8.37
C ILE A 160 -12.65 3.20 -7.45
N ASN A 161 -11.88 2.17 -7.10
CA ASN A 161 -12.24 1.16 -6.09
C ASN A 161 -12.40 1.74 -4.67
N ARG A 162 -11.68 2.83 -4.35
CA ARG A 162 -11.64 3.56 -3.06
C ARG A 162 -11.04 2.79 -1.89
N PHE A 163 -11.31 1.50 -1.77
CA PHE A 163 -10.78 0.63 -0.73
C PHE A 163 -9.65 -0.24 -1.29
N GLY A 164 -8.63 -0.47 -0.47
CA GLY A 164 -7.53 -1.36 -0.78
C GLY A 164 -7.11 -2.14 0.45
N ASP A 165 -6.81 -3.42 0.29
CA ASP A 165 -6.52 -4.36 1.37
C ASP A 165 -5.48 -5.38 0.88
N PHE A 166 -4.31 -5.41 1.52
CA PHE A 166 -3.24 -6.32 1.14
C PHE A 166 -2.36 -6.71 2.33
N THR A 167 -1.95 -7.97 2.38
CA THR A 167 -0.94 -8.46 3.33
C THR A 167 0.29 -8.91 2.56
N ALA A 168 1.45 -8.33 2.86
CA ALA A 168 2.72 -8.69 2.25
C ALA A 168 3.67 -9.32 3.28
N PRO A 169 4.32 -10.45 2.96
CA PRO A 169 5.45 -10.94 3.72
C PRO A 169 6.77 -10.31 3.22
N LEU A 170 7.79 -10.36 4.08
CA LEU A 170 9.19 -10.43 3.68
C LEU A 170 9.89 -11.35 4.69
N ASP A 171 10.32 -12.53 4.23
CA ASP A 171 10.86 -13.62 5.04
C ASP A 171 9.99 -13.95 6.27
N GLU A 172 10.42 -13.60 7.49
CA GLU A 172 9.66 -13.84 8.73
C GLU A 172 8.68 -12.71 9.09
N ALA A 173 8.81 -11.54 8.46
CA ALA A 173 7.90 -10.42 8.64
C ALA A 173 6.62 -10.59 7.82
N LEU A 174 5.49 -10.19 8.40
CA LEU A 174 4.18 -10.24 7.75
C LEU A 174 3.36 -9.02 8.15
N ILE A 175 3.12 -8.12 7.19
CA ILE A 175 2.42 -6.84 7.43
C ILE A 175 1.14 -6.77 6.61
N HIS A 176 0.05 -6.40 7.27
CA HIS A 176 -1.27 -6.18 6.68
C HIS A 176 -1.57 -4.68 6.61
N VAL A 177 -1.81 -4.16 5.40
CA VAL A 177 -2.22 -2.77 5.17
C VAL A 177 -3.61 -2.73 4.55
N SER A 178 -4.49 -1.92 5.15
CA SER A 178 -5.87 -1.70 4.70
C SER A 178 -6.17 -0.21 4.70
N LEU A 179 -6.80 0.31 3.65
CA LEU A 179 -7.02 1.75 3.48
C LEU A 179 -8.31 2.11 2.74
N ASP A 180 -8.85 3.27 3.11
CA ASP A 180 -9.98 3.95 2.47
C ASP A 180 -9.49 5.33 1.99
N LEU A 181 -9.62 5.62 0.69
CA LEU A 181 -9.35 6.92 0.07
C LEU A 181 -10.44 7.93 0.43
N SER A 182 -10.62 8.13 1.73
CA SER A 182 -11.89 8.47 2.36
C SER A 182 -12.20 9.97 2.42
N GLY A 183 -11.19 10.79 2.20
CA GLY A 183 -11.16 12.22 2.50
C GLY A 183 -10.65 12.53 3.91
N ARG A 184 -10.83 11.62 4.87
CA ARG A 184 -10.60 11.83 6.30
C ARG A 184 -9.22 11.28 6.70
N PRO A 185 -8.26 12.13 7.13
CA PRO A 185 -6.94 11.68 7.56
C PRO A 185 -7.06 10.86 8.85
N TYR A 186 -6.49 9.65 8.86
CA TYR A 186 -6.37 8.81 10.05
C TYR A 186 -5.30 7.74 9.82
N LEU A 187 -4.47 7.49 10.84
CA LEU A 187 -3.54 6.37 10.90
C LEU A 187 -3.89 5.47 12.09
N GLY A 188 -4.00 4.17 11.85
CA GLY A 188 -3.90 3.14 12.88
C GLY A 188 -2.63 2.33 12.63
N TYR A 189 -1.69 2.33 13.58
CA TYR A 189 -0.35 1.75 13.44
C TYR A 189 -0.01 0.91 14.67
N ASN A 190 0.72 -0.19 14.49
CA ASN A 190 1.22 -1.01 15.61
C ASN A 190 2.57 -1.71 15.30
N LEU A 191 3.41 -1.16 14.42
CA LEU A 191 4.70 -1.81 14.12
C LEU A 191 5.60 -1.77 15.35
N GLU A 192 6.01 -2.95 15.82
CA GLU A 192 7.00 -3.14 16.87
C GLU A 192 8.35 -3.38 16.17
N ILE A 193 9.06 -2.28 15.87
CA ILE A 193 10.36 -2.30 15.18
C ILE A 193 11.49 -2.39 16.23
N PRO A 194 12.22 -3.51 16.35
CA PRO A 194 13.05 -3.78 17.52
C PRO A 194 14.44 -3.11 17.53
N THR A 195 14.87 -2.48 16.43
CA THR A 195 16.09 -1.64 16.38
C THR A 195 15.73 -0.17 16.22
N GLN A 196 16.55 0.72 16.78
CA GLN A 196 16.39 2.19 16.66
C GLN A 196 16.81 2.74 15.28
N ARG A 197 17.63 1.97 14.54
CA ARG A 197 18.20 2.36 13.23
C ARG A 197 18.16 1.19 12.26
N VAL A 198 17.99 1.49 10.98
CA VAL A 198 18.25 0.59 9.85
C VAL A 198 19.16 1.33 8.85
N GLY A 199 20.40 0.85 8.70
CA GLY A 199 21.46 1.70 8.14
C GLY A 199 21.66 2.93 9.03
N THR A 200 21.57 4.13 8.45
CA THR A 200 21.57 5.41 9.19
C THR A 200 20.18 5.88 9.60
N TYR A 201 19.11 5.34 9.01
CA TYR A 201 17.75 5.88 9.13
C TYR A 201 17.07 5.49 10.45
N ASP A 202 16.46 6.46 11.12
CA ASP A 202 15.79 6.27 12.41
C ASP A 202 14.42 5.60 12.25
N THR A 203 14.18 4.52 13.01
CA THR A 203 12.97 3.70 12.82
C THR A 203 11.69 4.34 13.35
N GLN A 204 11.78 5.36 14.22
CA GLN A 204 10.61 6.13 14.64
C GLN A 204 9.98 6.92 13.48
N LEU A 205 10.79 7.28 12.48
CA LEU A 205 10.35 8.07 11.33
C LEU A 205 9.43 7.30 10.37
N VAL A 206 9.34 5.97 10.49
CA VAL A 206 8.41 5.12 9.73
C VAL A 206 6.95 5.46 10.06
N GLU A 207 6.61 5.58 11.35
CA GLU A 207 5.26 6.00 11.77
C GLU A 207 4.99 7.44 11.32
N HIS A 208 5.97 8.33 11.51
CA HIS A 208 5.87 9.74 11.14
C HIS A 208 5.64 9.94 9.64
N PHE A 209 6.30 9.15 8.79
CA PHE A 209 6.10 9.14 7.34
C PHE A 209 4.64 8.82 7.00
N PHE A 210 4.09 7.71 7.50
CA PHE A 210 2.70 7.35 7.21
C PHE A 210 1.70 8.33 7.81
N GLN A 211 1.98 8.90 8.99
CA GLN A 211 1.13 9.89 9.64
C GLN A 211 1.05 11.20 8.83
N SER A 212 2.17 11.71 8.34
CA SER A 212 2.19 12.92 7.51
C SER A 212 1.65 12.69 6.09
N LEU A 213 1.80 11.48 5.54
CA LEU A 213 1.18 11.08 4.27
C LEU A 213 -0.36 11.05 4.38
N VAL A 214 -0.95 10.50 5.45
CA VAL A 214 -2.43 10.51 5.60
C VAL A 214 -2.98 11.90 5.84
N ASN A 215 -2.28 12.72 6.64
CA ASN A 215 -2.65 14.10 6.96
C ASN A 215 -2.80 14.98 5.71
N THR A 216 -1.99 14.71 4.68
CA THR A 216 -1.97 15.46 3.41
C THR A 216 -2.79 14.82 2.28
N SER A 217 -2.86 13.49 2.21
CA SER A 217 -3.68 12.79 1.21
C SER A 217 -5.18 12.75 1.55
N GLY A 218 -5.57 12.89 2.81
CA GLY A 218 -6.96 12.67 3.24
C GLY A 218 -7.35 11.20 3.03
N MET A 219 -6.58 10.31 3.65
CA MET A 219 -6.73 8.85 3.60
C MET A 219 -6.90 8.30 5.01
N THR A 220 -7.72 7.27 5.15
CA THR A 220 -7.80 6.46 6.37
C THR A 220 -6.96 5.20 6.13
N LEU A 221 -5.90 4.99 6.92
CA LEU A 221 -4.89 3.96 6.73
C LEU A 221 -4.71 3.13 8.00
N HIS A 222 -4.70 1.81 7.88
CA HIS A 222 -4.33 0.89 8.95
C HIS A 222 -3.13 0.04 8.52
N ILE A 223 -2.08 0.03 9.34
CA ILE A 223 -0.87 -0.77 9.17
C ILE A 223 -0.78 -1.72 10.37
N ARG A 224 -0.72 -3.03 10.11
CA ARG A 224 -0.74 -4.06 11.16
C ARG A 224 0.41 -5.06 11.03
N GLN A 225 1.30 -5.10 12.01
CA GLN A 225 2.29 -6.18 12.16
C GLN A 225 1.58 -7.47 12.63
N LEU A 226 1.80 -8.56 11.91
CA LEU A 226 1.29 -9.90 12.25
C LEU A 226 2.42 -10.85 12.67
N ALA A 227 3.61 -10.67 12.09
CA ALA A 227 4.87 -11.32 12.44
C ALA A 227 6.06 -10.42 12.00
N GLY A 228 7.26 -10.72 12.48
CA GLY A 228 8.52 -10.08 12.09
C GLY A 228 9.48 -9.89 13.26
N GLU A 229 10.77 -10.07 13.00
CA GLU A 229 11.87 -9.87 13.97
C GLU A 229 12.94 -8.93 13.42
N ASN A 230 13.17 -8.92 12.11
CA ASN A 230 14.12 -8.03 11.46
C ASN A 230 13.47 -6.68 11.11
N SER A 231 13.98 -5.59 11.67
CA SER A 231 13.50 -4.22 11.41
C SER A 231 13.43 -3.86 9.92
N HIS A 232 14.42 -4.27 9.11
CA HIS A 232 14.39 -4.05 7.66
C HIS A 232 13.20 -4.77 7.04
N HIS A 233 12.98 -6.04 7.40
CA HIS A 233 11.92 -6.88 6.84
C HIS A 233 10.53 -6.34 7.21
N ILE A 234 10.34 -5.91 8.47
CA ILE A 234 9.11 -5.26 8.96
C ILE A 234 8.78 -4.00 8.15
N ILE A 235 9.75 -3.10 7.94
CA ILE A 235 9.49 -1.83 7.23
C ILE A 235 9.30 -2.07 5.73
N GLU A 236 10.11 -2.91 5.11
CA GLU A 236 10.00 -3.18 3.67
C GLU A 236 8.71 -3.93 3.31
N ALA A 237 8.30 -4.92 4.13
CA ALA A 237 7.00 -5.55 4.01
C ALA A 237 5.85 -4.54 4.19
N THR A 238 6.01 -3.53 5.06
CA THR A 238 5.03 -2.44 5.23
C THR A 238 4.87 -1.64 3.95
N PHE A 239 5.96 -1.15 3.35
CA PHE A 239 5.90 -0.39 2.10
C PHE A 239 5.36 -1.24 0.94
N LYS A 240 5.72 -2.54 0.86
CA LYS A 240 5.17 -3.49 -0.12
C LYS A 240 3.66 -3.70 0.03
N ALA A 241 3.16 -3.87 1.25
CA ALA A 241 1.73 -3.99 1.52
C ALA A 241 0.97 -2.69 1.21
N PHE A 242 1.51 -1.54 1.64
CA PHE A 242 0.95 -0.22 1.35
C PHE A 242 0.86 0.06 -0.15
N ALA A 243 1.92 -0.24 -0.92
CA ALA A 243 1.95 -0.06 -2.36
C ALA A 243 0.84 -0.86 -3.07
N ARG A 244 0.65 -2.13 -2.67
CA ARG A 244 -0.39 -3.01 -3.23
C ARG A 244 -1.80 -2.56 -2.85
N ALA A 245 -2.04 -2.20 -1.58
CA ALA A 245 -3.32 -1.70 -1.12
C ALA A 245 -3.66 -0.35 -1.79
N LEU A 246 -2.70 0.58 -1.89
CA LEU A 246 -2.90 1.88 -2.52
C LEU A 246 -3.19 1.73 -4.01
N ARG A 247 -2.48 0.83 -4.70
CA ARG A 247 -2.76 0.48 -6.10
C ARG A 247 -4.21 -0.01 -6.25
N GLN A 248 -4.61 -1.02 -5.49
CA GLN A 248 -5.98 -1.55 -5.55
C GLN A 248 -7.03 -0.45 -5.34
N ALA A 249 -6.83 0.43 -4.35
CA ALA A 249 -7.76 1.52 -4.05
C ALA A 249 -7.83 2.60 -5.15
N THR A 250 -6.71 2.88 -5.80
CA THR A 250 -6.57 3.89 -6.87
C THR A 250 -6.95 3.37 -8.25
N GLU A 251 -6.91 2.07 -8.51
CA GLU A 251 -7.40 1.45 -9.74
C GLU A 251 -8.91 1.74 -9.98
N THR A 252 -9.30 1.80 -11.25
CA THR A 252 -10.70 1.99 -11.67
C THR A 252 -11.55 0.76 -11.34
N ASP A 253 -12.71 0.97 -10.72
CA ASP A 253 -13.72 -0.07 -10.56
C ASP A 253 -14.47 -0.25 -11.90
N PRO A 254 -14.33 -1.40 -12.59
CA PRO A 254 -14.90 -1.61 -13.93
C PRO A 254 -16.43 -1.72 -13.92
N ARG A 255 -17.08 -1.77 -12.75
CA ARG A 255 -18.54 -1.89 -12.57
C ARG A 255 -19.19 -0.62 -12.03
N ARG A 256 -18.43 0.33 -11.48
CA ARG A 256 -18.94 1.60 -10.91
C ARG A 256 -19.30 2.65 -11.95
N GLY A 257 -18.89 2.49 -13.21
CA GLY A 257 -19.29 3.37 -14.31
C GLY A 257 -18.91 4.84 -14.11
N GLY A 258 -17.74 5.12 -13.52
CA GLY A 258 -17.28 6.48 -13.25
C GLY A 258 -17.98 7.20 -12.09
N THR A 259 -18.96 6.58 -11.41
CA THR A 259 -19.66 7.23 -10.28
C THR A 259 -18.79 7.35 -9.03
N ILE A 260 -19.16 8.25 -8.10
CA ILE A 260 -18.45 8.45 -6.83
C ILE A 260 -18.67 7.23 -5.90
N PRO A 261 -17.62 6.63 -5.32
CA PRO A 261 -17.74 5.48 -4.41
C PRO A 261 -18.17 5.91 -2.99
N SER A 262 -19.25 6.68 -2.86
CA SER A 262 -19.72 7.26 -1.59
C SER A 262 -21.24 7.40 -1.56
N SER A 263 -21.89 6.80 -0.55
CA SER A 263 -23.33 6.98 -0.29
C SER A 263 -23.72 8.40 0.12
N LYS A 264 -22.75 9.24 0.52
CA LYS A 264 -22.94 10.67 0.77
C LYS A 264 -22.84 11.53 -0.51
N GLY A 265 -22.60 10.93 -1.68
CA GLY A 265 -22.43 11.64 -2.96
C GLY A 265 -21.11 12.39 -3.12
N VAL A 266 -20.24 12.43 -2.10
CA VAL A 266 -18.98 13.18 -2.09
C VAL A 266 -17.88 12.44 -1.33
N LEU A 267 -16.63 12.72 -1.70
CA LEU A 267 -15.40 12.46 -0.96
C LEU A 267 -14.51 13.70 -1.08
N SER A 268 -14.17 14.36 0.04
CA SER A 268 -13.29 15.54 0.06
C SER A 268 -12.40 15.51 1.31
N ARG A 269 -11.27 16.22 1.26
CA ARG A 269 -10.37 16.47 2.40
C ARG A 269 -10.76 17.71 3.21
N SER A 270 -11.62 18.56 2.65
CA SER A 270 -12.22 19.75 3.29
C SER A 270 -13.35 19.38 4.25
#